data_AF-A0A1G0AY61-F1
#
_entry.id   AF-A0A1G0AY61-F1
#
_cell.length_a   1.000
_cell.length_b   1.000
_cell.length_c   1.000
_cell.angle_alpha   90.00
_cell.angle_beta   90.00
_cell.angle_gamma   90.00
#
_symmetry.space_group_name_H-M   'P 1'
#
loop_
_entity.id
_entity.type
_entity.pdbx_description
1 polymer ?
#
loop_
_entity_poly.entity_id
_entity_poly.type
_entity_poly.pdbx_seq_one_letter_code
_entity_poly.pdbx_strand_id
1 'polypeptide(L)' 'MEITRFTKNGEIVWSFGGRDIWVNTKGKTELSIENGKIRLFDFESNEYILSFNGELLEENLNIIQKETKKWWKIFE' A
#
# COMPACT_ATOMS: atom_id res chain seq x y z
N MET A 1 6.39 0.95 -6.15
CA MET A 1 7.65 0.96 -5.36
C MET A 1 7.77 -0.36 -4.61
N GLU A 2 8.94 -0.76 -4.11
CA GLU A 2 9.10 -2.05 -3.42
C GLU A 2 9.38 -1.88 -1.93
N ILE A 3 8.97 -2.86 -1.13
CA ILE A 3 9.44 -3.08 0.24
C ILE A 3 10.17 -4.42 0.31
N THR A 4 11.31 -4.45 0.99
CA THR A 4 12.18 -5.61 1.07
C THR A 4 12.49 -5.95 2.52
N ARG A 5 12.37 -7.22 2.87
CA ARG A 5 12.84 -7.74 4.16
C ARG A 5 14.23 -8.31 4.00
N PHE A 6 15.12 -7.92 4.90
CA PHE A 6 16.49 -8.42 4.95
C PHE A 6 16.75 -9.27 6.19
N THR A 7 17.71 -10.17 6.09
CA THR A 7 18.36 -10.75 7.27
C THR A 7 19.24 -9.69 7.95
N LYS A 8 19.69 -9.96 9.18
CA LYS A 8 20.64 -9.08 9.87
C LYS A 8 21.97 -8.91 9.12
N ASN A 9 22.29 -9.84 8.22
CA ASN A 9 23.51 -9.81 7.41
C ASN A 9 23.29 -9.08 6.07
N GLY A 10 22.10 -8.55 5.81
CA GLY A 10 21.78 -7.80 4.58
C GLY A 10 21.34 -8.67 3.41
N GLU A 11 21.07 -9.97 3.62
CA GLU A 11 20.55 -10.83 2.56
C GLU A 11 19.05 -10.59 2.38
N ILE A 12 18.58 -10.56 1.13
CA ILE A 12 17.16 -10.42 0.83
C ILE A 12 16.44 -11.72 1.23
N VAL A 13 15.44 -11.60 2.09
CA VAL A 13 14.52 -12.70 2.42
C VAL A 13 13.38 -12.74 1.42
N TRP A 14 12.75 -11.59 1.18
CA TRP A 14 11.70 -11.40 0.18
C TRP A 14 11.54 -9.92 -0.16
N SER A 15 10.94 -9.65 -1.32
CA SER A 15 10.51 -8.32 -1.74
C SER A 15 9.04 -8.36 -2.17
N PHE A 16 8.32 -7.27 -1.93
CA PHE A 16 6.95 -7.08 -2.38
C PHE A 16 6.81 -5.72 -3.08
N GLY A 17 6.23 -5.73 -4.28
CA GLY A 17 5.97 -4.53 -5.07
C GLY A 17 4.56 -4.01 -4.86
N GLY A 18 4.45 -2.73 -4.48
CA GLY A 18 3.20 -1.99 -4.45
C GLY A 18 2.92 -1.26 -5.76
N ARG A 19 1.67 -0.80 -5.92
CA ARG A 19 1.24 0.01 -7.07
C ARG A 19 1.95 1.36 -7.10
N ASP A 20 2.13 1.97 -5.94
CA ASP A 20 2.75 3.29 -5.79
C ASP A 20 3.78 3.30 -4.65
N ILE A 21 4.03 4.47 -4.06
CA ILE A 21 4.91 4.69 -2.92
C ILE A 21 4.20 4.40 -1.58
N TRP A 22 4.93 3.82 -0.63
CA TRP A 22 4.47 3.50 0.71
C TRP A 22 4.43 4.77 1.57
N VAL A 23 3.29 5.45 1.56
CA VAL A 23 3.07 6.70 2.28
C VAL A 23 1.60 6.82 2.64
N ASN A 24 1.27 7.47 3.76
CA ASN A 24 -0.10 7.67 4.18
C ASN A 24 -0.44 9.16 4.22
N THR A 25 -1.23 9.60 3.24
CA THR A 25 -1.69 10.99 3.14
C THR A 25 -2.81 11.32 4.13
N LYS A 26 -3.36 10.32 4.85
CA LYS A 26 -4.47 10.44 5.80
C LYS A 26 -4.03 10.36 7.27
N GLY A 27 -2.72 10.36 7.53
CA GLY A 27 -2.17 10.34 8.90
C GLY A 27 -2.29 9.02 9.64
N LYS A 28 -2.58 7.90 8.94
CA LYS A 28 -2.45 6.56 9.55
C LYS A 28 -1.03 6.05 9.36
N THR A 29 -0.59 5.09 10.17
CA THR A 29 0.70 4.44 9.96
C THR A 29 0.72 3.68 8.63
N GLU A 30 1.75 3.94 7.82
CA GLU A 30 2.01 3.37 6.51
C GLU A 30 2.31 1.88 6.55
N LEU A 31 3.02 1.47 7.60
CA LEU A 31 3.50 0.12 7.81
C LEU A 31 3.27 -0.25 9.27
N SER A 32 2.53 -1.33 9.50
CA SER A 32 2.45 -1.96 10.81
C SER A 32 2.67 -3.46 10.72
N ILE A 33 3.21 -4.05 11.79
CA ILE A 33 3.42 -5.49 11.90
C ILE A 33 2.73 -5.95 13.18
N GLU A 34 1.65 -6.71 13.03
CA GLU A 34 0.82 -7.17 14.14
C GLU A 34 0.39 -8.61 13.88
N ASN A 35 0.47 -9.46 14.89
CA ASN A 35 0.01 -10.86 14.83
C ASN A 35 0.56 -11.66 13.64
N GLY A 36 1.83 -11.44 13.26
CA GLY A 36 2.47 -12.15 12.14
C GLY A 36 2.02 -11.70 10.75
N LYS A 37 1.31 -10.58 10.66
CA LYS A 37 0.90 -9.95 9.40
C LYS A 37 1.57 -8.59 9.26
N ILE A 38 1.82 -8.20 8.02
CA ILE A 38 2.36 -6.90 7.66
C ILE A 38 1.27 -6.14 6.94
N ARG A 39 0.89 -4.97 7.45
CA ARG A 39 -0.11 -4.10 6.85
C ARG A 39 0.59 -2.92 6.21
N LEU A 40 0.30 -2.67 4.94
CA LEU A 40 0.91 -1.59 4.16
C LEU A 40 -0.17 -0.70 3.55
N PHE A 41 0.09 0.60 3.49
CA PHE A 41 -0.69 1.57 2.75
C PHE A 41 0.17 2.30 1.73
N ASP A 42 -0.37 2.50 0.53
CA ASP A 42 0.24 3.35 -0.49
C ASP A 42 -0.35 4.78 -0.51
N PHE A 43 0.22 5.63 -1.38
CA PHE A 43 -0.20 7.03 -1.56
C PHE A 43 -1.71 7.21 -1.78
N GLU A 44 -2.32 6.31 -2.56
CA GLU A 44 -3.76 6.33 -2.86
C GLU A 44 -4.61 5.73 -1.73
N SER A 45 -3.99 5.33 -0.62
CA SER A 45 -4.59 4.59 0.49
C SER A 45 -5.09 3.19 0.11
N ASN A 46 -4.53 2.56 -0.93
CA ASN A 46 -4.71 1.13 -1.13
C ASN A 46 -4.05 0.38 0.02
N GLU A 47 -4.70 -0.68 0.49
CA GLU A 47 -4.23 -1.49 1.60
C GLU A 47 -3.77 -2.85 1.12
N TYR A 48 -2.63 -3.28 1.66
CA TYR A 48 -2.06 -4.60 1.41
C TYR A 48 -1.81 -5.28 2.75
N ILE A 49 -2.30 -6.51 2.88
CA ILE A 49 -2.00 -7.37 4.03
C ILE A 49 -1.12 -8.50 3.52
N LEU A 50 0.12 -8.53 4.00
CA LEU A 50 1.07 -9.59 3.69
C LEU A 50 1.21 -10.54 4.89
N SER A 51 1.53 -11.80 4.60
CA SER A 51 2.09 -12.71 5.59
C SER A 51 3.48 -12.22 6.01
N PHE A 52 3.99 -12.67 7.16
CA PHE A 52 5.37 -12.36 7.57
C PHE A 52 6.44 -12.85 6.58
N ASN A 53 6.08 -13.79 5.71
CA ASN A 53 6.93 -14.34 4.65
C ASN A 53 6.81 -13.57 3.32
N GLY A 54 6.09 -12.44 3.29
CA GLY A 54 6.02 -11.55 2.13
C GLY A 54 4.97 -11.95 1.09
N GLU A 55 4.11 -12.92 1.40
CA GLU A 55 3.03 -13.34 0.51
C GLU A 55 1.82 -12.42 0.69
N LEU A 56 1.22 -11.98 -0.41
CA LEU A 56 -0.02 -11.20 -0.37
C LEU A 56 -1.18 -12.07 0.09
N LEU A 57 -1.83 -11.68 1.19
CA LEU A 57 -3.02 -12.34 1.73
C LEU A 57 -4.29 -11.62 1.28
N GLU A 58 -4.30 -10.29 1.37
CA GLU A 58 -5.46 -9.45 1.03
C GLU A 58 -5.00 -8.13 0.38
N GLU A 59 -5.74 -7.66 -0.61
CA GLU A 59 -5.59 -6.34 -1.23
C GLU A 59 -6.94 -5.62 -1.20
N ASN A 60 -7.02 -4.49 -0.49
CA ASN A 60 -8.21 -3.64 -0.45
C ASN A 60 -7.92 -2.33 -1.18
N LEU A 61 -8.40 -2.22 -2.41
CA LEU A 61 -8.22 -1.03 -3.22
C LEU A 61 -9.11 0.10 -2.72
N ASN A 62 -8.53 1.29 -2.56
CA ASN A 62 -9.31 2.48 -2.30
C ASN A 62 -9.92 2.95 -3.62
N ILE A 63 -11.09 2.40 -3.95
CA ILE A 63 -11.87 2.83 -5.11
C ILE A 63 -12.49 4.19 -4.76
N ILE A 64 -11.72 5.25 -4.92
CA ILE A 64 -12.30 6.57 -5.03
C ILE A 64 -13.15 6.52 -6.30
N GLN A 65 -14.48 6.59 -6.17
CA GLN A 65 -15.31 6.97 -7.30
C GLN A 65 -14.80 8.34 -7.74
N LYS A 66 -13.93 8.35 -8.76
CA LYS A 66 -13.59 9.56 -9.50
C LYS A 66 -14.90 10.00 -10.12
N GLU A 67 -15.69 10.79 -9.40
CA GLU A 67 -16.62 11.68 -10.04
C GLU A 67 -15.77 12.49 -11.01
N THR A 68 -15.85 12.12 -12.28
CA THR A 68 -15.34 12.94 -13.35
C THR A 68 -16.26 14.15 -13.38
N LYS A 69 -16.01 15.13 -12.49
CA LYS A 69 -16.46 16.49 -12.72
C LYS A 69 -15.76 16.93 -13.99
N LYS A 70 -16.42 16.64 -15.11
CA LYS A 70 -16.07 17.09 -16.44
C LYS A 70 -15.90 18.60 -16.33
N TRP A 71 -14.70 19.10 -16.59
CA TRP A 71 -14.35 20.51 -16.43
C TRP A 71 -15.27 21.43 -17.25
N TRP A 72 -15.82 20.91 -18.34
CA TRP A 72 -16.82 21.57 -19.19
C TRP A 72 -18.22 21.72 -18.56
N LYS A 73 -18.56 20.99 -17.48
CA LYS A 73 -19.83 21.15 -16.75
C LYS A 73 -19.83 22.31 -15.74
N ILE A 74 -18.70 23.02 -15.60
CA ILE A 74 -18.56 24.15 -14.67
C ILE A 74 -19.08 25.46 -15.32
N PHE A 75 -19.27 25.46 -16.64
CA PHE A 75 -19.72 26.63 -17.42
C PHE A 75 -21.16 26.49 -17.95
N GLU A 76 -21.93 25.50 -17.48
CA GLU A 76 -23.39 25.40 -17.70
C GLU A 76 -24.16 26.06 -16.55
#